data_AF-Q89KR7-F1
#
_entry.id   AF-Q89KR7-F1
#
_cell.length_a   1.000
_cell.length_b   1.000
_cell.length_c   1.000
_cell.angle_alpha   90.00
_cell.angle_beta   90.00
_cell.angle_gamma   90.00
#
_symmetry.space_group_name_H-M   'P 1'
#
loop_
_entity.id
_entity.type
_entity.pdbx_description
1 polymer ?
#
loop_
_entity_poly.entity_id
_entity_poly.type
_entity_poly.pdbx_seq_one_letter_code
_entity_poly.pdbx_strand_id
1 'polypeptide(L)' 'MQAAQAGPDIINMAAIVSFDFAGERPELVVKMSWVITREDADWKIVNHHASSRVPMI' A
#
# COMPACT_ATOMS: atom_id res chain seq x y z
N MET A 1 -9.22 -3.41 2.72
CA MET A 1 -8.14 -3.83 1.81
C MET A 1 -8.77 -4.50 0.59
N GLN A 2 -8.22 -4.28 -0.60
CA GLN A 2 -8.59 -4.99 -1.81
C GLN A 2 -7.32 -5.51 -2.49
N ALA A 3 -7.36 -6.75 -2.97
CA ALA A 3 -6.29 -7.35 -3.76
C ALA A 3 -6.91 -7.97 -5.01
N ALA A 4 -6.21 -7.85 -6.13
CA ALA A 4 -6.61 -8.41 -7.41
C ALA A 4 -5.42 -9.08 -8.08
N GLN A 5 -5.63 -10.32 -8.54
CA GLN A 5 -4.68 -10.99 -9.42
C GLN A 5 -4.65 -10.24 -10.76
N ALA A 6 -3.51 -9.64 -11.10
CA ALA A 6 -3.34 -8.86 -12.34
C ALA A 6 -2.63 -9.67 -13.44
N GLY A 7 -2.03 -10.80 -13.08
CA GLY A 7 -1.41 -11.79 -13.97
C GLY A 7 -0.94 -12.99 -13.14
N PRO A 8 -0.40 -14.08 -13.72
CA PRO A 8 0.01 -15.28 -12.96
C PRO A 8 0.96 -14.97 -11.80
N ASP A 9 1.89 -14.06 -12.02
CA ASP A 9 2.95 -13.68 -11.08
C ASP A 9 2.84 -12.21 -10.63
N ILE A 10 1.65 -11.60 -10.74
CA ILE A 10 1.42 -10.18 -10.40
C ILE A 10 0.13 -10.01 -9.61
N ILE A 11 0.22 -9.35 -8.45
CA ILE A 11 -0.90 -8.92 -7.62
C ILE A 11 -0.88 -7.39 -7.51
N ASN A 12 -2.02 -6.77 -7.78
CA ASN A 12 -2.28 -5.38 -7.42
C ASN A 12 -3.05 -5.34 -6.11
N MET A 13 -2.58 -4.55 -5.16
CA MET A 13 -3.21 -4.39 -3.84
C MET A 13 -3.42 -2.91 -3.54
N ALA A 14 -4.54 -2.60 -2.88
CA ALA A 14 -4.82 -1.27 -2.36
C ALA A 14 -5.47 -1.34 -0.98
N ALA A 15 -5.13 -0.39 -0.11
CA ALA A 15 -5.70 -0.27 1.22
C ALA A 15 -5.71 1.18 1.70
N ILE A 16 -6.50 1.41 2.75
CA ILE A 16 -6.35 2.60 3.59
C ILE A 16 -5.46 2.19 4.76
N VAL A 17 -4.40 2.96 4.99
CA VAL A 17 -3.41 2.70 6.04
C VAL A 17 -3.37 3.90 6.96
N SER A 18 -3.45 3.64 8.26
CA SER A 18 -3.18 4.62 9.33
C SER A 18 -1.75 4.44 9.83
N PHE A 19 -1.02 5.54 9.96
CA PHE A 19 0.23 5.61 10.71
C PHE A 19 -0.04 6.23 12.07
N ASP A 20 0.08 5.42 13.12
CA ASP A 20 0.05 5.89 14.51
C ASP A 20 1.44 6.44 14.88
N PHE A 21 1.45 7.64 15.44
CA PHE A 21 2.65 8.32 15.94
C PHE A 21 2.76 8.24 17.47
N ALA A 22 2.23 7.17 18.07
CA ALA A 22 2.24 6.94 19.51
C ALA A 22 1.67 8.13 20.32
N GLY A 23 0.69 8.82 19.76
CA GLY A 23 0.06 10.00 20.37
C GLY A 23 0.85 11.31 20.27
N GLU A 24 2.04 11.35 19.67
CA GLU A 24 2.81 12.60 19.48
C GLU A 24 2.11 13.60 18.55
N ARG A 25 1.31 13.09 17.61
CA ARG A 25 0.48 13.87 16.68
C ARG A 25 -0.69 13.02 16.16
N PRO A 26 -1.72 13.63 15.55
CA PRO A 26 -2.82 12.88 14.93
C PRO A 26 -2.32 11.86 13.89
N GLU A 27 -3.03 10.75 13.76
CA GLU A 27 -2.71 9.71 12.77
C GLU A 27 -2.65 10.29 11.35
N LEU A 28 -1.69 9.80 10.56
CA LEU A 28 -1.67 10.06 9.12
C LEU A 28 -2.42 8.92 8.41
N VAL A 29 -3.54 9.24 7.76
CA VAL A 29 -4.33 8.28 6.99
C VAL A 29 -4.08 8.45 5.49
N VAL A 30 -3.56 7.40 4.84
CA VAL A 30 -3.23 7.41 3.41
C VAL A 30 -4.02 6.36 2.62
N LYS A 31 -4.19 6.62 1.32
CA LYS A 31 -4.47 5.57 0.34
C LYS A 31 -3.12 5.00 -0.10
N MET A 32 -2.93 3.71 0.10
CA MET A 32 -1.73 2.99 -0.30
C MET A 32 -2.06 1.99 -1.41
N SER A 33 -1.22 1.92 -2.43
CA SER A 33 -1.26 0.89 -3.46
C SER A 33 0.09 0.18 -3.57
N TRP A 34 0.07 -1.10 -3.90
CA TRP A 34 1.25 -1.93 -4.11
C TRP A 34 1.12 -2.72 -5.41
N VAL A 35 2.26 -2.90 -6.08
CA VAL A 35 2.46 -3.92 -7.11
C VAL A 35 3.37 -4.98 -6.51
N ILE A 36 2.89 -6.21 -6.49
CA ILE A 36 3.56 -7.35 -5.88
C ILE A 36 3.84 -8.37 -6.98
N THR A 37 5.10 -8.77 -7.15
CA THR A 37 5.52 -9.76 -8.14
C THR A 37 6.03 -11.02 -7.47
N ARG A 38 5.92 -12.16 -8.16
CA ARG A 38 6.55 -13.41 -7.72
C ARG A 38 7.96 -13.52 -8.30
N GLU A 39 8.94 -13.73 -7.44
CA GLU A 39 10.36 -13.92 -7.78
C GLU A 39 10.92 -15.06 -6.91
N ASP A 40 11.60 -16.05 -7.52
CA ASP A 40 12.21 -17.19 -6.81
C ASP A 40 11.25 -17.91 -5.84
N ALA A 41 9.98 -18.05 -6.25
CA ALA A 41 8.87 -18.62 -5.50
C ALA A 41 8.32 -17.78 -4.32
N ASP A 42 8.89 -16.60 -4.06
CA ASP A 42 8.42 -15.64 -3.06
C ASP A 42 7.71 -14.44 -3.70
N TRP A 43 6.84 -13.78 -2.91
CA TRP A 43 6.16 -12.56 -3.33
C TRP A 43 6.89 -11.33 -2.78
N LYS A 44 7.21 -10.37 -3.65
CA LYS A 44 7.91 -9.14 -3.29
C LYS A 44 7.10 -7.92 -3.70
N ILE A 45 7.12 -6.88 -2.86
CA ILE A 45 6.61 -5.57 -3.24
C ILE A 45 7.67 -4.90 -4.12
N VAL A 46 7.37 -4.71 -5.41
CA VAL A 46 8.28 -4.05 -6.36
C VAL A 46 7.92 -2.59 -6.60
N ASN A 47 6.70 -2.19 -6.26
CA ASN A 47 6.30 -0.80 -6.25
C ASN A 47 5.29 -0.54 -5.12
N HIS A 48 5.37 0.66 -4.55
CA HIS A 48 4.34 1.19 -3.70
C HIS A 48 4.13 2.67 -4.01
N HIS A 49 2.92 3.16 -3.79
CA HIS A 49 2.60 4.58 -3.84
C HIS A 49 1.64 4.93 -2.71
N ALA A 50 1.92 6.05 -2.06
CA ALA A 50 1.11 6.60 -0.98
C ALA A 50 0.56 7.95 -1.39
N SER A 51 -0.73 8.18 -1.18
CA SER A 51 -1.35 9.50 -1.33
C SER A 51 -2.17 9.83 -0.10
N SER A 52 -2.05 11.08 0.36
CA SER A 52 -2.84 11.56 1.49
C SER A 52 -4.34 11.54 1.15
N ARG A 53 -5.16 11.28 2.18
CA ARG A 53 -6.62 11.44 2.07
C ARG A 53 -7.10 12.85 2.34
N VAL A 54 -6.22 13.68 2.91
CA VAL A 54 -6.45 15.11 3.11
C VAL A 54 -5.53 15.91 2.19
N PRO A 55 -5.96 17.07 1.68
CA PRO A 55 -5.06 17.95 0.93
C PRO A 55 -3.79 18.21 1.73
N MET A 56 -2.65 18.08 1.07
CA MET A 56 -1.36 18.47 1.61
C MET A 56 -0.85 19.59 0.71
N ILE A 57 -0.90 20.81 1.27
CA ILE A 57 -0.62 22.12 0.64
C ILE A 57 -1.77 22.63 -0.24
#